data_AF-A0AAU9R3U4-F1
#
_entry.id   AF-A0AAU9R3U4-F1
#
_cell.length_a   1.000
_cell.length_b   1.000
_cell.length_c   1.000
_cell.angle_alpha   90.00
_cell.angle_beta   90.00
_cell.angle_gamma   90.00
#
_symmetry.space_group_name_H-M   'P 1'
#
loop_
_entity.id
_entity.type
_entity.pdbx_description
1 polymer ?
#
loop_
_entity_poly.entity_id
_entity_poly.type
_entity_poly.pdbx_seq_one_letter_code
_entity_poly.pdbx_strand_id
1 'polypeptide(L)'
;MAAELIAFACLSQQMSDLVISLVYIIYMTGMGMNIGAIMTNVLASLKPDFSAQGNAFLNTIQQFAGAIGTSLTSAIVALSQAQYGSKDPRPTAIGTQHAFIFLAVIVVFLWLMFYKNVKIEGGSK
;
A
#
# COMPACT_ATOMS: atom_id res chain seq x y z
N MET A 1 -3.86 4.32 5.25
CA MET A 1 -2.64 3.56 4.91
C MET A 1 -1.84 3.07 6.11
N ALA A 2 -0.98 3.88 6.75
CA ALA A 2 -0.11 3.37 7.82
C ALA A 2 -0.87 2.74 9.01
N ALA A 3 -1.90 3.45 9.51
CA ALA A 3 -2.71 2.96 10.64
C ALA A 3 -3.47 1.67 10.33
N GLU A 4 -3.98 1.48 9.10
CA GLU A 4 -4.70 0.26 8.73
C GLU A 4 -3.76 -0.94 8.57
N LEU A 5 -2.56 -0.74 8.06
CA LEU A 5 -1.56 -1.79 7.91
C LEU A 5 -1.06 -2.24 9.26
N ILE A 6 -0.90 -1.31 10.21
CA ILE A 6 -0.56 -1.62 11.59
C ILE A 6 -1.71 -2.37 12.28
N ALA A 7 -2.95 -1.91 12.09
CA ALA A 7 -4.12 -2.61 12.63
C ALA A 7 -4.22 -4.05 12.07
N PHE A 8 -4.07 -4.23 10.77
CA PHE A 8 -4.05 -5.56 10.16
C PHE A 8 -2.85 -6.40 10.61
N ALA A 9 -1.64 -5.83 10.71
CA ALA A 9 -0.47 -6.56 11.19
C ALA A 9 -0.62 -7.07 12.65
N CYS A 10 -1.24 -6.27 13.52
CA CYS A 10 -1.47 -6.62 14.92
C CYS A 10 -2.67 -7.54 15.13
N LEU A 11 -3.72 -7.40 14.32
CA LEU A 11 -5.02 -8.03 14.57
C LEU A 11 -5.40 -9.10 13.55
N SER A 12 -4.66 -9.31 12.46
CA SER A 12 -5.08 -10.18 11.34
C SER A 12 -5.52 -11.59 11.74
N GLN A 13 -4.98 -12.15 12.82
CA GLN A 13 -5.36 -13.49 13.29
C GLN A 13 -6.65 -13.53 14.12
N GLN A 14 -7.20 -12.37 14.50
CA GLN A 14 -8.37 -12.23 15.38
C GLN A 14 -9.52 -11.43 14.74
N MET A 15 -9.36 -10.94 13.51
CA MET A 15 -10.39 -10.13 12.84
C MET A 15 -11.47 -11.01 12.20
N SER A 16 -12.73 -10.70 12.47
CA SER A 16 -13.86 -11.22 11.70
C SER A 16 -13.91 -10.57 10.31
N ASP A 17 -14.40 -11.31 9.31
CA ASP A 17 -14.60 -10.86 7.93
C ASP A 17 -15.33 -9.51 7.81
N LEU A 18 -16.27 -9.25 8.73
CA LEU A 18 -17.03 -7.99 8.79
C LEU A 18 -16.12 -6.80 9.16
N VAL A 19 -15.20 -7.00 10.11
CA VAL A 19 -14.27 -5.95 10.54
C VAL A 19 -13.27 -5.65 9.43
N ILE A 20 -12.76 -6.68 8.74
CA ILE A 20 -11.87 -6.52 7.58
C ILE A 20 -12.57 -5.70 6.50
N SER A 21 -13.83 -6.02 6.22
CA SER A 21 -14.64 -5.31 5.21
C SER A 21 -14.85 -3.84 5.56
N LEU A 22 -15.19 -3.53 6.82
CA LEU A 22 -15.38 -2.14 7.27
C LEU A 22 -14.08 -1.33 7.17
N VAL A 23 -12.94 -1.90 7.61
CA VAL A 23 -11.63 -1.25 7.49
C VAL A 23 -11.27 -1.01 6.03
N TYR A 24 -11.55 -1.98 5.14
CA TYR A 24 -11.30 -1.85 3.71
C TYR A 24 -12.15 -0.77 3.03
N ILE A 25 -13.42 -0.62 3.44
CA ILE A 25 -14.29 0.46 2.95
C ILE A 25 -13.71 1.82 3.31
N ILE A 26 -13.33 2.02 4.58
CA ILE A 26 -12.72 3.28 5.05
C ILE A 26 -11.44 3.56 4.26
N TYR A 27 -10.60 2.53 4.03
CA TYR A 27 -9.41 2.65 3.23
C TYR A 27 -9.71 3.10 1.79
N MET A 28 -10.63 2.43 1.09
CA MET A 28 -10.96 2.75 -0.30
C MET A 28 -11.56 4.15 -0.44
N THR A 29 -12.39 4.57 0.51
CA THR A 29 -12.90 5.95 0.56
C THR A 29 -11.77 6.95 0.71
N GLY A 30 -10.85 6.75 1.67
CA GLY A 30 -9.70 7.63 1.86
C GLY A 30 -8.75 7.65 0.66
N MET A 31 -8.50 6.51 0.04
CA MET A 31 -7.67 6.37 -1.16
C MET A 31 -8.28 7.15 -2.34
N GLY A 32 -9.58 7.03 -2.58
CA GLY A 32 -10.29 7.75 -3.64
C GLY A 32 -10.20 9.27 -3.49
N MET A 33 -10.31 9.77 -2.26
CA MET A 33 -10.16 11.21 -1.98
C MET A 33 -8.76 11.75 -2.27
N ASN A 34 -7.71 10.95 -2.09
CA ASN A 34 -6.32 11.39 -2.24
C ASN A 34 -5.78 11.20 -3.66
N ILE A 35 -5.99 10.03 -4.27
CA ILE A 35 -5.36 9.69 -5.56
C ILE A 35 -5.84 10.60 -6.69
N GLY A 36 -7.13 10.96 -6.71
CA GLY A 36 -7.65 11.92 -7.68
C GLY A 36 -6.93 13.27 -7.59
N ALA A 37 -6.80 13.82 -6.39
CA ALA A 37 -6.13 15.09 -6.15
C ALA A 37 -4.63 15.05 -6.56
N ILE A 38 -3.93 13.96 -6.24
CA ILE A 38 -2.53 13.78 -6.63
C ILE A 38 -2.38 13.74 -8.15
N MET A 39 -3.20 12.93 -8.84
CA MET A 39 -3.14 12.84 -10.30
C MET A 39 -3.42 14.18 -10.97
N THR A 40 -4.46 14.90 -10.53
CA THR A 40 -4.78 16.23 -11.05
C THR A 40 -3.62 17.21 -10.84
N ASN A 41 -3.01 17.21 -9.65
CA ASN A 41 -1.88 18.10 -9.36
C ASN A 41 -0.63 17.79 -10.22
N VAL A 42 -0.34 16.50 -10.45
CA VAL A 42 0.76 16.10 -11.35
C VAL A 42 0.50 16.53 -12.79
N LEU A 43 -0.71 16.31 -13.31
CA LEU A 43 -1.05 16.70 -14.68
C LEU A 43 -1.10 18.22 -14.86
N ALA A 44 -1.54 18.96 -13.84
CA ALA A 44 -1.52 20.44 -13.86
C ALA A 44 -0.10 21.02 -13.90
N SER A 45 0.91 20.25 -13.46
CA SER A 45 2.32 20.64 -13.52
C SER A 45 2.95 20.42 -14.91
N LEU A 46 2.23 19.79 -15.84
CA LEU A 46 2.67 19.54 -17.21
C LEU A 46 2.10 20.58 -18.18
N LYS A 47 2.75 20.78 -19.34
CA LYS A 47 2.13 21.53 -20.44
C LYS A 47 0.89 20.78 -20.94
N PRO A 48 -0.18 21.49 -21.37
CA PRO A 48 -1.43 20.87 -21.81
C PRO A 48 -1.23 19.73 -22.82
N ASP A 49 -0.33 19.91 -23.79
CA ASP A 49 -0.01 18.94 -24.85
C ASP A 49 0.52 17.60 -24.32
N PHE A 50 1.09 17.56 -23.12
CA PHE A 50 1.62 16.35 -22.50
C PHE A 50 0.64 15.69 -21.52
N SER A 51 -0.54 16.26 -21.27
CA SER A 51 -1.48 15.74 -20.26
C SER A 51 -1.92 14.30 -20.55
N ALA A 52 -2.17 13.97 -21.83
CA ALA A 52 -2.53 12.62 -22.25
C ALA A 52 -1.40 11.61 -22.02
N GLN A 53 -0.16 11.98 -22.37
CA GLN A 53 1.02 11.15 -22.10
C GLN A 53 1.29 11.01 -20.61
N GLY A 54 1.17 12.11 -19.84
CA GLY A 54 1.31 12.10 -18.39
C GLY A 54 0.31 11.16 -17.73
N ASN A 55 -0.95 11.16 -18.18
CA ASN A 55 -1.97 10.25 -17.67
C ASN A 55 -1.65 8.78 -17.98
N ALA A 56 -1.20 8.48 -19.20
CA ALA A 56 -0.78 7.13 -19.57
C ALA A 56 0.42 6.65 -18.72
N PHE A 57 1.39 7.54 -18.47
CA PHE A 57 2.54 7.25 -17.63
C PHE A 57 2.14 6.98 -16.18
N LEU A 58 1.28 7.83 -15.59
CA LEU A 58 0.78 7.65 -14.23
C LEU A 58 0.04 6.31 -14.08
N ASN A 59 -0.84 5.97 -15.02
CA ASN A 59 -1.53 4.68 -15.02
C ASN A 59 -0.57 3.50 -15.16
N THR A 60 0.48 3.62 -15.98
CA THR A 60 1.49 2.57 -16.14
C THR A 60 2.27 2.34 -14.86
N ILE A 61 2.74 3.40 -14.20
CA ILE A 61 3.41 3.28 -12.90
C ILE A 61 2.46 2.68 -11.86
N GLN A 62 1.19 3.10 -11.84
CA GLN A 62 0.22 2.58 -10.88
C GLN A 62 -0.04 1.08 -11.08
N GLN A 63 -0.21 0.64 -12.32
CA GLN A 63 -0.38 -0.79 -12.64
C GLN A 63 0.88 -1.59 -12.31
N PHE A 64 2.06 -1.06 -12.66
CA PHE A 64 3.33 -1.70 -12.36
C PHE A 64 3.54 -1.84 -10.84
N ALA A 65 3.31 -0.77 -10.08
CA ALA A 65 3.38 -0.78 -8.62
C ALA A 65 2.36 -1.76 -8.01
N GLY A 66 1.13 -1.80 -8.53
CA GLY A 66 0.10 -2.74 -8.09
C GLY A 66 0.50 -4.20 -8.35
N ALA A 67 1.09 -4.48 -9.51
CA ALA A 67 1.58 -5.81 -9.87
C ALA A 67 2.72 -6.26 -8.94
N ILE A 68 3.71 -5.39 -8.67
CA ILE A 68 4.80 -5.68 -7.74
C ILE A 68 4.26 -5.93 -6.33
N GLY A 69 3.37 -5.08 -5.83
CA GLY A 69 2.80 -5.23 -4.48
C GLY A 69 2.05 -6.56 -4.31
N THR A 70 1.23 -6.92 -5.30
CA THR A 70 0.45 -8.17 -5.27
C THR A 70 1.37 -9.40 -5.36
N SER A 71 2.36 -9.39 -6.25
CA SER A 71 3.28 -10.51 -6.41
C SER A 71 4.15 -10.73 -5.18
N LEU A 72 4.66 -9.67 -4.55
CA LEU A 72 5.47 -9.78 -3.35
C LEU A 72 4.68 -10.27 -2.14
N THR A 73 3.48 -9.75 -1.92
CA THR A 73 2.59 -10.23 -0.84
C THR A 73 2.18 -11.69 -1.06
N SER A 74 1.86 -12.08 -2.29
CA SER A 74 1.56 -13.46 -2.65
C SER A 74 2.74 -14.40 -2.41
N ALA A 75 3.96 -13.97 -2.75
CA ALA A 75 5.18 -14.73 -2.49
C ALA A 75 5.41 -14.97 -0.99
N ILE A 76 5.19 -13.96 -0.15
CA ILE A 76 5.31 -14.08 1.31
C ILE A 76 4.30 -15.10 1.87
N VAL A 77 3.06 -15.05 1.40
CA VAL A 77 2.03 -16.03 1.80
C VAL A 77 2.40 -17.43 1.34
N ALA A 78 2.85 -17.58 0.09
CA ALA A 78 3.27 -18.87 -0.47
C ALA A 78 4.47 -19.48 0.29
N LEU A 79 5.44 -18.65 0.70
CA LEU A 79 6.57 -19.08 1.53
C LEU A 79 6.10 -19.66 2.87
N SER A 80 5.12 -19.02 3.52
CA SER A 80 4.52 -19.52 4.76
C SER A 80 3.79 -20.86 4.55
N GLN A 81 3.02 -20.97 3.47
CA GLN A 81 2.33 -22.22 3.12
C GLN A 81 3.30 -23.36 2.79
N ALA A 82 4.45 -23.07 2.17
CA ALA A 82 5.49 -24.05 1.87
C ALA A 82 6.18 -24.57 3.14
N GLN A 83 6.37 -23.72 4.15
CA GLN A 83 7.05 -24.07 5.39
C GLN A 83 6.18 -24.89 6.36
N TYR A 84 4.88 -24.57 6.45
CA TYR A 84 3.98 -25.16 7.45
C TYR A 84 2.89 -26.08 6.87
N GLY A 85 2.84 -26.23 5.54
CA GLY A 85 1.86 -27.06 4.81
C GLY A 85 0.62 -26.28 4.36
N SER A 86 0.10 -26.58 3.17
CA SER A 86 -0.95 -25.78 2.50
C SER A 86 -2.39 -26.20 2.76
N LYS A 87 -2.62 -27.32 3.46
CA LYS A 87 -3.99 -27.88 3.69
C LYS A 87 -4.72 -27.26 4.89
N ASP A 88 -4.00 -26.54 5.74
CA ASP A 88 -4.54 -25.89 6.93
C ASP A 88 -4.70 -24.38 6.67
N PRO A 89 -5.75 -23.70 7.18
CA PRO A 89 -5.89 -22.25 7.09
C PRO A 89 -4.81 -21.47 7.84
N ARG A 90 -4.20 -22.06 8.88
CA ARG A 90 -3.25 -21.38 9.78
C ARG A 90 -2.01 -20.83 9.05
N PRO A 91 -1.32 -21.59 8.16
CA PRO A 91 -0.16 -21.08 7.43
C PRO A 91 -0.46 -19.90 6.51
N THR A 92 -1.66 -19.85 5.94
CA THR A 92 -2.13 -18.70 5.16
C THR A 92 -2.30 -17.48 6.06
N ALA A 93 -2.97 -17.62 7.21
CA ALA A 93 -3.17 -16.53 8.16
C ALA A 93 -1.84 -15.96 8.69
N ILE A 94 -0.89 -16.84 9.01
CA ILE A 94 0.47 -16.46 9.40
C ILE A 94 1.17 -15.73 8.26
N GLY A 95 1.12 -16.26 7.04
CA GLY A 95 1.74 -15.65 5.86
C GLY A 95 1.16 -14.27 5.55
N THR A 96 -0.16 -14.12 5.65
CA THR A 96 -0.87 -12.84 5.47
C THR A 96 -0.45 -11.83 6.54
N GLN A 97 -0.27 -12.26 7.79
CA GLN A 97 0.25 -11.38 8.84
C GLN A 97 1.67 -10.88 8.52
N HIS A 98 2.57 -11.77 8.07
CA HIS A 98 3.92 -11.39 7.65
C HIS A 98 3.90 -10.42 6.46
N ALA A 99 3.00 -10.63 5.50
CA ALA A 99 2.82 -9.72 4.37
C ALA A 99 2.37 -8.32 4.84
N PHE A 100 1.44 -8.23 5.80
CA PHE A 100 1.04 -6.95 6.38
C PHE A 100 2.16 -6.27 7.18
N ILE A 101 2.93 -7.03 7.97
CA ILE A 101 4.10 -6.49 8.69
C ILE A 101 5.12 -5.92 7.70
N PHE A 102 5.42 -6.67 6.63
CA PHE A 102 6.34 -6.25 5.59
C PHE A 102 5.89 -4.92 4.93
N LEU A 103 4.61 -4.82 4.56
CA LEU A 103 4.04 -3.59 4.02
C LEU A 103 4.06 -2.44 5.03
N ALA A 104 3.78 -2.71 6.31
CA ALA A 104 3.82 -1.70 7.37
C ALA A 104 5.24 -1.12 7.53
N VAL A 105 6.28 -1.96 7.49
CA VAL A 105 7.69 -1.51 7.56
C VAL A 105 8.02 -0.59 6.37
N ILE A 106 7.62 -0.96 5.15
CA ILE A 106 7.81 -0.11 3.97
C ILE A 106 7.13 1.24 4.14
N VAL A 107 5.87 1.25 4.60
CA VAL A 107 5.11 2.49 4.76
C VAL A 107 5.73 3.40 5.83
N VAL A 108 6.16 2.84 6.96
CA VAL A 108 6.85 3.61 8.00
C VAL A 108 8.16 4.19 7.46
N PHE A 109 8.94 3.39 6.72
CA PHE A 109 10.18 3.86 6.10
C PHE A 109 9.95 5.01 5.11
N LEU A 110 8.95 4.88 4.22
CA LEU A 110 8.57 5.93 3.27
C LEU A 110 8.10 7.20 3.98
N TRP A 111 7.29 7.05 5.04
CA TRP A 111 6.80 8.18 5.82
C TRP A 111 7.95 8.92 6.52
N LEU A 112 8.90 8.20 7.11
CA LEU A 112 10.11 8.79 7.70
C LEU A 112 10.96 9.51 6.66
N MET A 113 11.13 8.92 5.47
CA MET A 113 11.90 9.54 4.38
C MET A 113 11.23 10.83 3.90
N PHE A 114 9.91 10.80 3.70
CA PHE A 114 9.13 11.97 3.33
C PHE A 114 9.26 13.08 4.38
N TYR A 115 9.09 12.75 5.66
CA TYR A 115 9.22 13.72 6.75
C TYR A 115 10.62 14.36 6.81
N LYS A 116 11.67 13.56 6.59
CA LYS A 116 13.05 14.08 6.51
C LYS A 116 13.23 15.02 5.32
N ASN A 117 12.79 14.64 4.12
CA ASN A 117 12.96 15.45 2.92
C ASN A 117 12.20 16.79 3.01
N VAL A 118 10.94 16.77 3.47
CA VAL A 118 10.15 18.01 3.65
C VAL A 118 10.76 18.92 4.71
N LYS A 119 11.30 18.36 5.81
CA LYS A 119 11.95 19.15 6.86
C LYS A 119 13.28 19.77 6.39
N ILE A 120 14.01 19.11 5.51
CA ILE A 120 15.26 19.63 4.93
C ILE A 120 14.97 20.86 4.06
N GLU A 121 13.92 20.83 3.23
CA GLU A 121 13.49 22.01 2.44
C GLU A 121 12.91 23.13 3.31
N GLY A 122 12.20 22.80 4.40
CA GLY A 122 11.65 23.77 5.34
C GLY A 122 12.67 24.45 6.26
N GLY A 123 13.86 23.85 6.44
CA GLY A 123 14.96 24.39 7.25
C GLY A 123 16.04 25.12 6.46
N SER A 124 15.92 25.18 5.12
CA SER A 124 16.82 25.90 4.22
C SER A 124 16.23 27.26 3.78
N LYS A 125 15.64 28.00 4.72
CA LYS A 125 15.26 29.40 4.58
C LYS A 125 15.78 30.22 5.75
#